data_AF-A0A915EKB3-F1
#
_entry.id   AF-A0A915EKB3-F1
#
_cell.length_a   1.000
_cell.length_b   1.000
_cell.length_c   1.000
_cell.angle_alpha   90.00
_cell.angle_beta   90.00
_cell.angle_gamma   90.00
#
_symmetry.space_group_name_H-M   'P 1'
#
loop_
_entity.id
_entity.type
_entity.pdbx_description
1 polymer ?
#
loop_
_entity_poly.entity_id
_entity_poly.type
_entity_poly.pdbx_seq_one_letter_code
_entity_poly.pdbx_strand_id
1 'polypeptide(L)'
;MPTVLSNFIDILGQLSASLEGQKAARHFIVQVRNDVEKFRQQLPVLEILSSTRLRERHWEKMSEIVGLDLTQYVNASVARFCELDLKQHVANLKPIAFVAEREAKYESILALFTFILNHVPPPP
;
A
#
# COMPACT_ATOMS: atom_id res chain seq x y z
N MET A 1 -9.18 4.67 2.05
CA MET A 1 -8.51 3.90 3.12
C MET A 1 -8.73 4.49 4.52
N PRO A 2 -8.54 5.81 4.79
CA PRO A 2 -8.62 6.35 6.15
C PRO A 2 -9.98 6.13 6.83
N THR A 3 -11.07 6.33 6.08
CA THR A 3 -12.44 6.26 6.61
C THR A 3 -12.86 4.86 7.05
N VAL A 4 -12.33 3.80 6.42
CA VAL A 4 -12.71 2.41 6.72
C VAL A 4 -12.13 1.97 8.07
N LEU A 5 -10.86 2.29 8.33
CA LEU A 5 -10.23 1.97 9.61
C LEU A 5 -10.83 2.78 10.76
N SER A 6 -11.14 4.06 10.53
CA SER A 6 -11.84 4.88 11.51
C SER A 6 -13.21 4.28 11.86
N ASN A 7 -14.02 3.93 10.85
CA ASN A 7 -15.32 3.29 11.06
C ASN A 7 -15.19 1.96 11.81
N PHE A 8 -14.17 1.15 11.51
CA PHE A 8 -13.93 -0.10 12.22
C PHE A 8 -13.58 0.11 13.69
N ILE A 9 -12.73 1.11 14.01
CA ILE A 9 -12.41 1.47 15.39
C ILE A 9 -13.66 1.95 16.14
N ASP A 10 -14.54 2.71 15.50
CA ASP A 10 -15.78 3.17 16.10
C ASP A 10 -16.73 2.01 16.43
N ILE A 11 -16.85 1.04 15.51
CA ILE A 11 -17.62 -0.20 15.73
C ILE A 11 -17.06 -1.00 16.91
N LEU A 12 -15.74 -1.15 17.01
CA LEU A 12 -15.10 -1.82 18.16
C LEU A 12 -15.38 -1.08 19.48
N GLY A 13 -15.41 0.26 19.45
CA GLY A 13 -15.77 1.08 20.60
C GLY A 13 -17.21 0.84 21.07
N GLN A 14 -18.16 0.85 20.14
CA GLN A 14 -19.57 0.57 20.42
C GLN A 14 -19.77 -0.85 20.95
N LEU A 15 -19.10 -1.84 20.34
CA LEU A 15 -19.14 -3.23 20.79
C LEU A 15 -18.57 -3.40 22.19
N SER A 16 -17.47 -2.71 22.53
CA SER A 16 -16.90 -2.74 23.87
C SER A 16 -17.85 -2.18 24.93
N ALA A 17 -18.63 -1.15 24.59
CA ALA A 17 -19.60 -0.55 25.51
C ALA A 17 -20.82 -1.46 25.72
N SER A 18 -21.25 -2.19 24.70
CA SER A 18 -22.35 -3.15 24.82
C SER A 18 -22.01 -4.38 25.69
N LEU A 19 -20.73 -4.63 25.95
CA LEU A 19 -20.22 -5.83 26.64
C LEU A 19 -19.70 -5.56 28.07
N GLU A 20 -20.26 -4.57 28.78
CA GLU A 20 -19.81 -4.13 30.11
C GLU A 20 -19.62 -5.26 31.15
N GLY A 21 -20.48 -6.27 31.13
CA GLY A 21 -20.39 -7.43 32.05
C GLY A 21 -19.37 -8.51 31.65
N GLN A 22 -18.78 -8.44 30.45
CA GLN A 22 -17.95 -9.52 29.89
C GLN A 22 -16.49 -9.09 29.78
N LYS A 23 -15.75 -9.17 30.90
CA LYS A 23 -14.34 -8.73 30.99
C LYS A 23 -13.43 -9.35 29.92
N ALA A 24 -13.57 -10.65 29.64
CA ALA A 24 -12.77 -11.35 28.64
C ALA A 24 -13.02 -10.81 27.22
N ALA A 25 -14.28 -10.59 26.85
CA ALA A 25 -14.64 -10.05 25.55
C ALA A 25 -14.14 -8.61 25.36
N ARG A 26 -14.23 -7.78 26.41
CA ARG A 26 -13.67 -6.42 26.38
C ARG A 26 -12.15 -6.41 26.22
N HIS A 27 -11.44 -7.32 26.90
CA HIS A 27 -9.99 -7.44 26.72
C HIS A 27 -9.65 -7.78 25.26
N PHE A 28 -10.36 -8.74 24.66
CA PHE A 28 -10.16 -9.10 23.26
C PHE A 28 -10.39 -7.91 22.32
N ILE A 29 -11.44 -7.11 22.55
CA ILE A 29 -11.71 -5.90 21.74
C ILE A 29 -10.58 -4.88 21.85
N VAL A 30 -10.02 -4.67 23.04
CA VAL A 30 -8.86 -3.78 23.22
C VAL A 30 -7.65 -4.31 22.46
N GLN A 31 -7.41 -5.63 22.47
CA GLN A 31 -6.33 -6.24 21.71
C GLN A 31 -6.52 -6.01 20.20
N VAL A 32 -7.71 -6.30 19.66
CA VAL A 32 -8.02 -6.07 18.24
C VAL A 32 -7.83 -4.60 17.88
N ARG A 33 -8.27 -3.66 18.73
CA ARG A 33 -8.06 -2.23 18.49
C ARG A 33 -6.58 -1.86 18.42
N ASN A 34 -5.75 -2.41 19.29
CA ASN A 34 -4.31 -2.19 19.27
C ASN A 34 -3.67 -2.75 17.99
N ASP A 35 -4.13 -3.92 17.53
CA ASP A 35 -3.62 -4.54 16.31
C ASP A 35 -4.03 -3.73 15.06
N VAL A 36 -5.24 -3.18 15.03
CA VAL A 36 -5.70 -2.25 13.99
C VAL A 36 -4.85 -0.98 13.97
N GLU A 37 -4.52 -0.41 15.13
CA GLU A 37 -3.70 0.80 15.19
C GLU A 37 -2.26 0.53 14.73
N LYS A 38 -1.68 -0.62 15.09
CA LYS A 38 -0.38 -1.06 14.55
C LYS A 38 -0.43 -1.22 13.04
N PHE A 39 -1.48 -1.84 12.50
CA PHE A 39 -1.67 -1.99 11.06
C PHE A 39 -1.82 -0.63 10.36
N ARG A 40 -2.56 0.31 10.96
CA ARG A 40 -2.74 1.67 10.44
C ARG A 40 -1.41 2.37 10.21
N GLN A 41 -0.44 2.19 11.12
CA GLN A 41 0.89 2.77 10.97
C GLN A 41 1.71 2.17 9.80
N GLN A 42 1.33 1.00 9.29
CA GLN A 42 1.97 0.38 8.13
C GLN A 42 1.39 0.86 6.79
N LEU A 43 0.24 1.53 6.79
CA LEU A 43 -0.42 1.99 5.56
C LEU A 43 0.49 2.79 4.62
N PRO A 44 1.34 3.73 5.09
CA PRO A 44 2.21 4.48 4.17
C PRO A 44 3.24 3.60 3.47
N VAL A 45 3.74 2.54 4.14
CA VAL A 45 4.64 1.56 3.54
C VAL A 45 3.88 0.72 2.52
N LEU A 46 2.67 0.27 2.87
CA LEU A 46 1.83 -0.52 1.99
C LEU A 46 1.42 0.25 0.73
N GLU A 47 1.04 1.53 0.85
CA GLU A 47 0.73 2.40 -0.30
C GLU A 47 1.87 2.48 -1.32
N ILE A 48 3.11 2.35 -0.85
CA ILE A 48 4.31 2.36 -1.71
C ILE A 48 4.55 0.97 -2.30
N LEU A 49 4.74 -0.04 -1.44
CA LEU A 49 5.19 -1.37 -1.86
C LEU A 49 4.11 -2.19 -2.57
N SER A 50 2.82 -1.89 -2.34
CA SER A 50 1.73 -2.55 -3.04
C SER A 50 1.41 -1.93 -4.41
N SER A 51 2.20 -0.96 -4.87
CA SER A 51 1.99 -0.38 -6.20
C SER A 51 2.36 -1.40 -7.28
N THR A 52 1.37 -1.76 -8.12
CA THR A 52 1.55 -2.68 -9.25
C THR A 52 2.40 -2.10 -10.38
N ARG A 53 2.78 -0.83 -10.28
CA ARG A 53 3.56 -0.12 -11.30
C ARG A 53 5.06 -0.16 -11.03
N LEU A 54 5.45 -0.62 -9.84
CA LEU A 54 6.85 -0.86 -9.52
C LEU A 54 7.41 -1.93 -10.45
N ARG A 55 8.67 -1.75 -10.83
CA ARG A 55 9.46 -2.62 -11.70
C ARG A 55 10.82 -2.79 -11.05
N GLU A 56 11.60 -3.75 -11.54
CA GLU A 56 12.95 -4.06 -11.05
C GLU A 56 13.77 -2.80 -10.74
N ARG A 57 13.91 -1.86 -11.69
CA ARG A 57 14.59 -0.57 -11.50
C ARG A 57 14.13 0.24 -10.27
N HIS A 58 12.85 0.17 -9.93
CA HIS A 58 12.27 0.89 -8.80
C HIS A 58 12.62 0.17 -7.50
N TRP A 59 12.50 -1.15 -7.50
CA TRP A 59 12.85 -2.00 -6.35
C TRP A 59 14.33 -1.89 -6.02
N GLU A 60 15.22 -1.95 -7.00
CA GLU A 60 16.67 -1.76 -6.82
C GLU A 60 16.98 -0.41 -6.17
N LYS A 61 16.39 0.68 -6.68
CA LYS A 61 16.60 2.01 -6.12
C LYS A 61 16.06 2.12 -4.68
N MET A 62 14.94 1.47 -4.39
CA MET A 62 14.43 1.41 -3.02
C MET A 62 15.37 0.58 -2.12
N SER A 63 15.94 -0.52 -2.63
CA SER A 63 16.91 -1.36 -1.92
C SER A 63 18.15 -0.58 -1.52
N GLU A 64 18.69 0.26 -2.41
CA GLU A 64 19.84 1.13 -2.12
C GLU A 64 19.57 2.09 -0.97
N ILE A 65 18.36 2.68 -0.91
CA ILE A 65 17.96 3.64 0.12
C ILE A 65 17.76 2.97 1.48
N VAL A 66 17.25 1.74 1.48
CA VAL A 66 16.94 0.99 2.70
C VAL A 66 18.17 0.21 3.20
N GLY A 67 19.10 -0.14 2.32
CA GLY A 67 20.22 -1.04 2.63
C GLY A 67 19.79 -2.50 2.77
N LEU A 68 18.64 -2.87 2.21
CA LEU A 68 18.06 -4.21 2.20
C LEU A 68 17.65 -4.53 0.77
N ASP A 69 17.91 -5.76 0.29
CA ASP A 69 17.40 -6.18 -1.00
C ASP A 69 15.86 -6.35 -0.95
N LEU A 70 15.15 -5.36 -1.50
CA LEU A 70 13.70 -5.34 -1.61
C LEU A 70 13.18 -6.06 -2.87
N THR A 71 14.05 -6.43 -3.82
CA THR A 71 13.62 -7.07 -5.09
C THR A 71 13.02 -8.46 -4.85
N GLN A 72 13.44 -9.15 -3.80
CA GLN A 72 12.84 -10.42 -3.37
C GLN A 72 11.36 -10.29 -2.94
N TYR A 73 10.87 -9.07 -2.70
CA TYR A 73 9.51 -8.82 -2.21
C TYR A 73 8.52 -8.37 -3.29
N VAL A 74 8.90 -8.38 -4.57
CA VAL A 74 8.04 -7.95 -5.71
C VAL A 74 6.65 -8.62 -5.68
N ASN A 75 6.59 -9.89 -5.28
CA ASN A 75 5.35 -10.68 -5.20
C ASN A 75 5.01 -11.08 -3.75
N ALA A 76 5.57 -10.38 -2.76
CA ALA A 76 5.33 -10.69 -1.36
C ALA A 76 3.91 -10.33 -0.93
N SER A 77 3.45 -10.98 0.14
CA SER A 77 2.17 -10.66 0.75
C SER A 77 2.24 -9.37 1.55
N VAL A 78 1.08 -8.73 1.77
CA VAL A 78 0.94 -7.57 2.67
C VAL A 78 1.49 -7.87 4.07
N ALA A 79 1.28 -9.11 4.57
CA ALA A 79 1.82 -9.53 5.86
C ALA A 79 3.35 -9.43 5.89
N ARG A 80 4.02 -9.84 4.81
CA ARG A 80 5.47 -9.77 4.68
C ARG A 80 5.97 -8.32 4.60
N PHE A 81 5.23 -7.41 3.97
CA PHE A 81 5.56 -5.99 4.01
C PHE A 81 5.41 -5.38 5.42
N CYS A 82 4.41 -5.80 6.19
CA CYS A 82 4.22 -5.34 7.57
C CYS A 82 5.35 -5.76 8.53
N GLU A 83 6.11 -6.80 8.18
CA GLU A 83 7.29 -7.25 8.92
C GLU A 83 8.53 -6.39 8.62
N LEU A 84 8.50 -5.56 7.58
CA LEU A 84 9.62 -4.69 7.22
C LEU A 84 9.56 -3.38 8.01
N ASP A 85 10.69 -3.00 8.62
CA ASP A 85 10.80 -1.72 9.35
C ASP A 85 11.14 -0.55 8.41
N LEU A 86 10.18 -0.17 7.57
CA LEU A 86 10.39 0.84 6.52
C LEU A 86 9.79 2.21 6.83
N LYS A 87 9.19 2.38 8.01
CA LYS A 87 8.47 3.62 8.38
C LYS A 87 9.35 4.86 8.25
N GLN A 88 10.62 4.76 8.64
CA GLN A 88 11.58 5.86 8.54
C GLN A 88 11.98 6.20 7.09
N HIS A 89 11.87 5.24 6.16
CA HIS A 89 12.25 5.42 4.76
C HIS A 89 11.09 5.93 3.89
N VAL A 90 9.85 5.95 4.38
CA VAL A 90 8.64 6.33 3.61
C VAL A 90 8.82 7.63 2.83
N ALA A 91 9.41 8.66 3.45
CA ALA A 91 9.63 9.95 2.81
C ALA A 91 10.53 9.86 1.56
N ASN A 92 11.52 8.95 1.59
CA ASN A 92 12.47 8.72 0.50
C ASN A 92 11.95 7.72 -0.55
N LEU A 93 11.11 6.76 -0.14
CA LEU A 93 10.53 5.75 -1.04
C LEU A 93 9.32 6.28 -1.83
N LYS A 94 8.52 7.18 -1.23
CA LYS A 94 7.31 7.73 -1.86
C LYS A 94 7.55 8.41 -3.21
N PRO A 95 8.61 9.22 -3.41
CA PRO A 95 8.94 9.77 -4.73
C PRO A 95 9.19 8.71 -5.80
N ILE A 96 9.79 7.57 -5.45
CA ILE A 96 10.06 6.48 -6.40
C ILE A 96 8.75 5.86 -6.88
N ALA A 97 7.82 5.56 -5.95
CA ALA A 97 6.50 5.05 -6.31
C ALA A 97 5.71 6.05 -7.18
N PHE A 98 5.83 7.36 -6.90
CA PHE A 98 5.22 8.39 -7.72
C PHE A 98 5.78 8.44 -9.14
N VAL A 99 7.09 8.26 -9.31
CA VAL A 99 7.70 8.16 -10.65
C VAL A 99 7.18 6.94 -11.40
N ALA A 100 7.11 5.78 -10.74
CA ALA A 100 6.57 4.55 -11.32
C ALA A 100 5.10 4.74 -11.81
N GLU A 101 4.26 5.39 -11.01
CA GLU A 101 2.88 5.76 -11.39
C GLU A 101 2.85 6.59 -12.69
N ARG A 102 3.73 7.59 -12.80
CA ARG A 102 3.79 8.48 -13.97
C ARG A 102 4.30 7.76 -15.20
N GLU A 103 5.35 6.97 -15.09
CA GLU A 103 5.91 6.20 -16.20
C GLU A 103 4.86 5.27 -16.81
N ALA A 104 4.14 4.51 -15.98
CA ALA A 104 3.08 3.64 -16.46
C ALA A 104 1.96 4.41 -17.16
N LYS A 105 1.64 5.63 -16.70
CA LYS A 105 0.66 6.49 -17.39
C LYS A 105 1.16 6.92 -18.77
N TYR A 106 2.43 7.32 -18.88
CA TYR A 106 3.02 7.70 -20.17
C TYR A 106 3.04 6.53 -21.15
N GLU A 107 3.44 5.34 -20.69
CA GLU A 107 3.46 4.14 -21.52
C GLU A 107 2.05 3.72 -21.97
N SER A 108 1.06 3.83 -21.09
CA SER A 108 -0.35 3.57 -21.45
C SER A 108 -0.85 4.52 -22.55
N ILE A 109 -0.49 5.80 -22.47
CA ILE A 109 -0.83 6.80 -23.49
C ILE A 109 -0.12 6.49 -24.81
N LEU A 110 1.18 6.17 -24.77
CA LEU A 110 1.94 5.80 -25.97
C LEU A 110 1.38 4.53 -26.65
N ALA A 111 0.99 3.53 -25.85
CA ALA A 111 0.34 2.33 -26.35
C ALA A 111 -1.01 2.65 -27.04
N LEU A 112 -1.80 3.55 -26.46
CA LEU A 112 -3.05 4.02 -27.06
C LEU A 112 -2.79 4.73 -28.41
N PHE A 113 -1.83 5.65 -28.47
CA PHE A 113 -1.48 6.33 -29.73
C PHE A 113 -1.05 5.34 -30.80
N THR A 114 -0.21 4.38 -30.45
CA THR A 114 0.25 3.33 -31.37
C THR A 114 -0.93 2.51 -31.90
N PHE A 115 -1.86 2.13 -31.02
CA PHE A 115 -3.07 1.41 -31.40
C PHE A 115 -3.94 2.23 -32.38
N ILE A 116 -4.17 3.51 -32.10
CA ILE A 116 -4.97 4.40 -32.95
C ILE A 116 -4.31 4.55 -34.32
N LEU A 117 -3.01 4.83 -34.38
CA LEU A 117 -2.30 5.02 -35.65
C LEU A 117 -2.31 3.76 -36.53
N ASN A 118 -2.34 2.58 -35.92
CA ASN A 118 -2.38 1.30 -36.65
C ASN A 118 -3.80 0.87 -37.06
N HIS A 119 -4.86 1.53 -36.54
CA HIS A 119 -6.25 1.13 -36.78
C HIS A 119 -7.16 2.26 -37.28
N VAL A 120 -6.68 3.48 -37.42
CA VAL A 120 -7.40 4.56 -38.11
C VAL A 120 -7.15 4.43 -39.63
N PRO A 121 -8.19 4.24 -40.45
CA PRO A 121 -8.02 4.22 -41.90
C PRO A 121 -7.53 5.59 -42.39
N PRO A 122 -6.69 5.64 -43.44
CA PRO A 122 -6.23 6.90 -44.01
C PRO A 122 -7.44 7.76 -44.44
N PRO A 123 -7.36 9.09 -44.31
CA PRO A 123 -8.42 9.98 -44.75
C PRO A 123 -8.69 9.79 -46.26
N PRO A 124 -9.95 9.98 -46.70
CA PRO A 124 -10.35 9.81 -48.10
C PRO A 124 -9.66 10.79 -49.05
#